data_AF-A0A8C4X521-F1
#
_entry.id   AF-A0A8C4X521-F1
#
_cell.length_a   1.000
_cell.length_b   1.000
_cell.length_c   1.000
_cell.angle_alpha   90.00
_cell.angle_beta   90.00
_cell.angle_gamma   90.00
#
_symmetry.space_group_name_H-M   'P 1'
#
loop_
_entity.id
_entity.type
_entity.pdbx_description
1 polymer ?
#
loop_
_entity_poly.entity_id
_entity_poly.type
_entity_poly.pdbx_seq_one_letter_code
_entity_poly.pdbx_strand_id
1 'polypeptide(L)'
;MITRTVSKNPRTTRGDLVNDLQRARTKGLKSCSARRVPLLKPVHVQARLKFAREHLDDPEEDWENGPGRLIRVKERMNGAMYRQILSENLLPSARALKMKRGWVFQHDNDPKQTSQVTKEWLRKKHFKVLEWGGALCPWDVFLYAEQTIGASQ
;
A
#
# COMPACT_ATOMS: atom_id res chain seq x y z
N MET A 1 -25.51 4.22 -12.11
CA MET A 1 -24.53 5.33 -12.00
C MET A 1 -25.31 6.61 -11.69
N ILE A 2 -24.97 7.36 -10.63
CA ILE A 2 -25.58 8.68 -10.36
C ILE A 2 -24.66 9.73 -10.97
N THR A 3 -25.03 10.26 -12.13
CA THR A 3 -24.33 11.40 -12.75
C THR A 3 -24.83 12.69 -12.09
N ARG A 4 -23.89 13.55 -11.65
CA ARG A 4 -24.19 14.91 -11.21
C ARG A 4 -23.69 15.88 -12.26
N THR A 5 -24.54 16.81 -12.68
CA THR A 5 -24.13 17.98 -13.46
C THR A 5 -23.45 18.97 -12.52
N VAL A 6 -22.23 19.38 -12.85
CA VAL A 6 -21.45 20.33 -12.02
C VAL A 6 -21.88 21.76 -12.37
N SER A 7 -22.40 22.49 -11.37
CA SER A 7 -22.77 23.91 -11.49
C SER A 7 -21.53 24.81 -11.55
N LYS A 8 -21.61 25.91 -12.31
CA LYS A 8 -20.55 26.93 -12.44
C LYS A 8 -20.15 27.58 -11.11
N ASN A 9 -21.04 27.59 -10.11
CA ASN A 9 -20.76 28.04 -8.74
C ASN A 9 -21.06 26.90 -7.77
N PRO A 10 -20.05 26.14 -7.30
CA PRO A 10 -20.25 24.87 -6.61
C PRO A 10 -20.54 25.04 -5.11
N ARG A 11 -21.16 26.15 -4.69
CA ARG A 11 -21.54 26.30 -3.27
C ARG A 11 -22.68 25.35 -2.96
N THR A 12 -22.34 24.21 -2.36
CA THR A 12 -23.31 23.22 -1.90
C THR A 12 -24.02 23.76 -0.67
N THR A 13 -25.33 23.95 -0.77
CA THR A 13 -26.14 24.36 0.37
C THR A 13 -26.55 23.15 1.22
N ARG A 14 -26.97 23.39 2.46
CA ARG A 14 -27.55 22.34 3.32
C ARG A 14 -28.75 21.66 2.65
N GLY A 15 -29.57 22.41 1.92
CA GLY A 15 -30.72 21.87 1.18
C GLY A 15 -30.29 20.89 0.10
N ASP A 16 -29.23 21.22 -0.65
CA ASP A 16 -28.69 20.35 -1.70
C ASP A 16 -28.21 19.00 -1.13
N LEU A 17 -27.53 19.03 0.02
CA LEU A 17 -27.08 17.81 0.70
C LEU A 17 -28.24 16.92 1.14
N VAL A 18 -29.33 17.52 1.64
CA VAL A 18 -30.52 16.77 2.08
C VAL A 18 -31.22 16.12 0.88
N ASN A 19 -31.38 16.86 -0.21
CA ASN A 19 -31.98 16.36 -1.45
C ASN A 19 -31.17 15.20 -2.05
N ASP A 20 -29.85 15.33 -2.05
CA ASP A 20 -28.93 14.28 -2.49
C ASP A 20 -29.03 13.02 -1.65
N LEU A 21 -29.13 13.17 -0.33
CA LEU A 21 -29.29 12.05 0.60
C LEU A 21 -30.63 11.34 0.39
N GLN A 22 -31.72 12.09 0.23
CA GLN A 22 -33.03 11.53 -0.11
C GLN A 22 -32.99 10.77 -1.44
N ARG A 23 -32.35 11.34 -2.48
CA ARG A 23 -32.16 10.69 -3.78
C ARG A 23 -31.30 9.42 -3.71
N ALA A 24 -30.30 9.37 -2.83
CA ALA A 24 -29.52 8.15 -2.61
C ALA A 24 -30.37 7.05 -1.96
N ARG A 25 -31.20 7.40 -0.98
CA ARG A 25 -32.10 6.47 -0.27
C ARG A 25 -33.17 5.89 -1.20
N THR A 26 -33.79 6.69 -2.08
CA THR A 26 -34.78 6.17 -3.04
C THR A 26 -34.19 5.21 -4.06
N LYS A 27 -32.89 5.31 -4.34
CA LYS A 27 -32.14 4.37 -5.19
C LYS A 27 -31.65 3.13 -4.44
N GLY A 28 -32.09 2.91 -3.20
CA GLY A 28 -31.70 1.77 -2.37
C GLY A 28 -30.24 1.82 -1.89
N LEU A 29 -29.55 2.95 -2.03
CA LEU A 29 -28.18 3.09 -1.54
C LEU A 29 -28.21 3.25 -0.02
N LYS A 30 -27.61 2.28 0.68
CA LYS A 30 -27.44 2.31 2.13
C LYS A 30 -26.27 3.22 2.49
N SER A 31 -26.41 3.99 3.56
CA SER A 31 -25.29 4.75 4.12
C SER A 31 -24.25 3.79 4.68
N CYS A 32 -23.01 3.94 4.22
CA CYS A 32 -21.85 3.22 4.78
C CYS A 32 -20.98 4.24 5.51
N SER A 33 -20.68 3.99 6.78
CA SER A 33 -19.66 4.75 7.49
C SER A 33 -18.32 4.04 7.32
N ALA A 34 -17.29 4.75 6.86
CA ALA A 34 -15.96 4.16 6.74
C ALA A 34 -15.50 3.70 8.13
N ARG A 35 -15.05 2.46 8.24
CA ARG A 35 -14.49 1.93 9.48
C ARG A 35 -13.28 2.80 9.85
N ARG A 36 -13.33 3.46 11.02
CA ARG A 36 -12.18 4.20 11.53
C ARG A 36 -11.06 3.19 11.77
N VAL A 37 -9.96 3.34 11.05
CA VAL A 37 -8.72 2.61 11.34
C VAL A 37 -8.31 3.05 12.76
N PRO A 38 -8.09 2.12 13.71
CA PRO A 38 -7.69 2.51 15.05
C PRO A 38 -6.44 3.39 14.94
N LEU A 39 -6.53 4.58 15.54
CA LEU A 39 -5.40 5.50 15.60
C LEU A 39 -4.26 4.82 16.36
N LEU A 40 -3.04 5.02 15.90
CA LEU A 40 -1.86 4.52 16.59
C LEU A 40 -1.83 5.07 18.02
N LYS A 41 -1.56 4.18 18.97
CA LYS A 41 -1.30 4.61 20.35
C LYS A 41 -0.03 5.47 20.38
N PRO A 42 0.08 6.45 21.29
CA PRO A 42 1.27 7.31 21.40
C PRO A 42 2.59 6.52 21.50
N VAL A 43 2.58 5.38 22.20
CA VAL A 43 3.74 4.48 22.29
C VAL A 43 4.23 3.98 20.93
N HIS A 44 3.33 3.64 20.01
CA HIS A 44 3.70 3.20 18.66
C HIS A 44 4.20 4.37 17.82
N VAL A 45 3.65 5.57 18.02
CA VAL A 45 4.13 6.78 17.35
C VAL A 45 5.57 7.07 17.78
N GLN A 46 5.86 7.01 19.09
CA GLN A 46 7.22 7.24 19.61
C GLN A 46 8.20 6.17 19.13
N ALA A 47 7.83 4.89 19.17
CA ALA A 47 8.67 3.81 18.67
C ALA A 47 9.03 4.01 17.18
N ARG A 48 8.05 4.40 16.36
CA ARG A 48 8.26 4.68 14.93
C ARG A 48 9.15 5.89 14.69
N LEU A 49 8.96 6.97 15.47
CA LEU A 49 9.81 8.16 15.37
C LEU A 49 11.24 7.87 15.82
N LYS A 50 11.42 7.07 16.87
CA LYS A 50 12.73 6.62 17.34
C LYS A 50 13.45 5.84 16.23
N PHE A 51 12.78 4.81 15.70
CA PHE A 51 13.33 4.00 14.59
C PHE A 51 13.74 4.87 13.40
N ALA A 52 12.85 5.76 12.92
CA ALA A 52 13.14 6.62 11.77
C ALA A 52 14.31 7.58 12.00
N ARG A 53 14.55 8.03 13.24
CA ARG A 53 15.70 8.88 13.57
C ARG A 53 16.99 8.09 13.64
N GLU A 54 16.94 6.89 14.21
CA GLU A 54 18.12 6.02 14.33
C GLU A 54 18.59 5.52 12.96
N HIS A 55 17.65 5.33 12.02
CA HIS A 55 17.92 4.78 10.67
C HIS A 55 17.89 5.87 9.56
N LEU A 56 17.98 7.16 9.92
CA LEU A 56 17.89 8.27 8.95
C LEU A 56 19.11 8.31 8.03
N ASP A 57 20.29 8.00 8.60
CA ASP A 57 21.60 8.13 7.99
C ASP A 57 22.28 6.76 7.76
N ASP A 58 21.50 5.68 7.76
CA ASP A 58 22.02 4.33 7.52
C ASP A 58 22.74 4.28 6.17
N PRO A 59 23.96 3.70 6.12
CA PRO A 59 24.71 3.58 4.88
C PRO A 59 23.93 2.72 3.86
N GLU A 60 24.11 3.00 2.57
CA GLU A 60 23.47 2.23 1.49
C GLU A 60 23.80 0.73 1.60
N GLU A 61 24.99 0.40 2.10
CA GLU A 61 25.49 -0.95 2.39
C GLU A 61 24.55 -1.76 3.32
N ASP A 62 23.91 -1.12 4.30
CA ASP A 62 22.96 -1.81 5.20
C ASP A 62 21.71 -2.29 4.43
N TRP A 63 21.37 -1.59 3.35
CA TRP A 63 20.26 -1.92 2.48
C TRP A 63 20.65 -2.89 1.36
N GLU A 64 21.92 -2.93 0.95
CA GLU A 64 22.43 -3.77 -0.15
C GLU A 64 22.28 -5.28 0.11
N ASN A 65 22.20 -5.69 1.38
CA ASN A 65 21.96 -7.08 1.77
C ASN A 65 20.48 -7.53 1.63
N GLY A 66 19.61 -6.65 1.15
CA GLY A 66 18.20 -6.95 0.91
C GLY A 66 17.94 -8.00 -0.18
N PRO A 67 16.72 -8.57 -0.23
CA PRO A 67 16.35 -9.63 -1.17
C PRO A 67 16.16 -9.14 -2.63
N GLY A 68 16.75 -8.02 -3.03
CA GLY A 68 16.61 -7.53 -4.40
C GLY A 68 17.35 -6.23 -4.66
N ARG A 69 17.33 -5.83 -5.93
CA ARG A 69 17.98 -4.60 -6.36
C ARG A 69 17.25 -3.38 -5.78
N LEU A 70 18.02 -2.49 -5.15
CA LEU A 70 17.54 -1.20 -4.69
C LEU A 70 17.53 -0.17 -5.83
N ILE A 71 16.51 0.68 -5.83
CA ILE A 71 16.40 1.78 -6.79
C ILE A 71 15.99 3.03 -6.04
N ARG A 72 16.83 4.06 -6.14
CA ARG A 72 16.51 5.38 -5.62
C ARG A 72 15.57 6.12 -6.56
N VAL A 73 14.32 6.30 -6.13
CA VAL A 73 13.32 7.11 -6.86
C VAL A 73 13.40 8.54 -6.37
N LYS A 74 13.93 9.45 -7.20
CA LYS A 74 14.12 10.88 -6.84
C LYS A 74 12.82 11.68 -6.79
N GLU A 75 11.77 11.21 -7.46
CA GLU A 75 10.50 11.90 -7.60
C GLU A 75 9.35 11.16 -6.89
N ARG A 76 8.19 11.81 -6.81
CA ARG A 76 6.98 11.17 -6.30
C ARG A 76 6.58 10.00 -7.22
N MET A 77 6.72 8.78 -6.70
CA MET A 77 6.40 7.56 -7.43
C MET A 77 4.92 7.51 -7.84
N ASN A 78 4.67 7.33 -9.14
CA ASN A 78 3.35 7.05 -9.69
C ASN A 78 3.20 5.58 -10.10
N GLY A 79 1.99 5.14 -10.44
CA GLY A 79 1.73 3.74 -10.80
C GLY A 79 2.46 3.26 -12.07
N ALA A 80 2.74 4.16 -13.02
CA ALA A 80 3.48 3.81 -14.24
C ALA A 80 4.97 3.58 -13.93
N MET A 81 5.58 4.47 -13.15
CA MET A 81 6.95 4.31 -12.65
C MET A 81 7.09 3.02 -11.83
N TYR A 82 6.12 2.73 -10.96
CA TYR A 82 6.11 1.49 -10.18
C TYR A 82 6.14 0.25 -11.08
N ARG A 83 5.29 0.20 -12.11
CA ARG A 83 5.28 -0.91 -13.08
C ARG A 83 6.60 -1.04 -13.83
N GLN A 84 7.21 0.08 -14.23
CA GLN A 84 8.50 0.09 -14.91
C GLN A 84 9.60 -0.50 -14.00
N ILE A 85 9.69 -0.01 -12.77
CA ILE A 85 10.62 -0.50 -11.75
C ILE A 85 10.46 -2.01 -11.54
N LEU A 86 9.22 -2.49 -11.36
CA LEU A 86 8.98 -3.94 -11.23
C LEU A 86 9.42 -4.71 -12.47
N SER A 87 9.12 -4.21 -13.67
CA SER A 87 9.45 -4.89 -14.91
C SER A 87 10.96 -5.06 -15.14
N GLU A 88 11.73 -4.05 -14.74
CA GLU A 88 13.18 -4.01 -14.93
C GLU A 88 13.93 -4.80 -13.85
N ASN A 89 13.38 -4.92 -12.63
CA ASN A 89 14.15 -5.36 -11.47
C ASN A 89 13.64 -6.62 -10.79
N LEU A 90 12.35 -6.94 -10.88
CA LEU A 90 11.76 -8.05 -10.15
C LEU A 90 12.31 -9.41 -10.62
N LEU A 91 12.36 -9.63 -11.94
CA LEU A 91 12.87 -10.88 -12.52
C LEU A 91 14.39 -11.03 -12.36
N PRO A 92 15.22 -10.00 -12.62
CA PRO A 92 16.64 -10.09 -12.33
C PRO A 92 16.93 -10.38 -10.85
N SER A 93 16.20 -9.76 -9.92
CA SER A 93 16.37 -9.99 -8.48
C SER A 93 16.02 -11.44 -8.09
N ALA A 94 14.89 -11.96 -8.57
CA ALA A 94 14.50 -13.36 -8.32
C ALA A 94 15.54 -14.36 -8.85
N ARG A 95 16.17 -14.06 -10.00
CA ARG A 95 17.25 -14.89 -10.57
C ARG A 95 18.54 -14.79 -9.75
N ALA A 96 18.94 -13.59 -9.35
CA ALA A 96 20.13 -13.37 -8.52
C ALA A 96 20.03 -14.11 -7.18
N LEU A 97 18.83 -14.10 -6.58
CA LEU A 97 18.51 -14.83 -5.36
C LEU A 97 18.32 -16.35 -5.56
N LYS A 98 18.47 -16.88 -6.78
CA LYS A 98 18.24 -18.29 -7.11
C LYS A 98 16.86 -18.79 -6.66
N MET A 99 15.84 -17.93 -6.72
CA MET A 99 14.48 -18.30 -6.35
C MET A 99 13.94 -19.37 -7.31
N LYS A 100 13.55 -20.52 -6.77
CA LYS A 100 12.97 -21.63 -7.54
C LYS A 100 11.54 -21.29 -8.01
N ARG A 101 10.99 -22.13 -8.89
CA ARG A 101 9.59 -22.00 -9.34
C ARG A 101 8.64 -21.94 -8.15
N GLY A 102 7.60 -21.09 -8.26
CA GLY A 102 6.54 -20.99 -7.25
C GLY A 102 6.70 -19.86 -6.22
N TRP A 103 7.73 -19.01 -6.36
CA TRP A 103 7.86 -17.81 -5.54
C TRP A 103 6.63 -16.89 -5.65
N VAL A 104 6.33 -16.19 -4.55
CA VAL A 104 5.19 -15.30 -4.42
C VAL A 104 5.71 -13.88 -4.21
N PHE A 105 5.23 -12.95 -5.02
CA PHE A 105 5.52 -11.54 -4.87
C PHE A 105 4.62 -10.93 -3.79
N GLN A 106 5.20 -10.20 -2.85
CA GLN A 106 4.47 -9.49 -1.82
C GLN A 106 4.76 -7.99 -1.95
N HIS A 107 3.71 -7.18 -1.83
CA HIS A 107 3.82 -5.73 -1.83
C HIS A 107 2.69 -5.13 -0.97
N ASP A 108 2.79 -3.85 -0.62
CA ASP A 108 1.81 -3.20 0.23
C ASP A 108 0.51 -2.82 -0.53
N ASN A 109 -0.53 -2.46 0.23
CA ASN A 109 -1.80 -2.00 -0.31
C ASN A 109 -1.82 -0.48 -0.62
N ASP A 110 -0.68 0.13 -0.95
CA ASP A 110 -0.66 1.54 -1.35
C ASP A 110 -1.43 1.73 -2.66
N PRO A 111 -2.27 2.78 -2.77
CA PRO A 111 -3.07 3.04 -3.98
C PRO A 111 -2.30 3.00 -5.30
N LYS A 112 -1.01 3.36 -5.32
CA LYS A 112 -0.17 3.29 -6.54
C LYS A 112 0.09 1.83 -6.96
N GLN A 113 0.28 0.95 -5.98
CA GLN A 113 0.58 -0.48 -6.18
C GLN A 113 -0.70 -1.31 -6.37
N THR A 114 -1.80 -0.91 -5.74
CA THR A 114 -3.11 -1.59 -5.83
C THR A 114 -3.99 -1.06 -6.97
N SER A 115 -3.47 -0.15 -7.80
CA SER A 115 -4.16 0.39 -8.97
C SER A 115 -4.58 -0.72 -9.94
N GLN A 116 -5.75 -0.57 -10.58
CA GLN A 116 -6.29 -1.56 -11.50
C GLN A 116 -5.31 -1.90 -12.64
N VAL A 117 -4.63 -0.87 -13.16
CA VAL A 117 -3.60 -1.00 -14.20
C VAL A 117 -2.44 -1.89 -13.74
N THR A 118 -2.02 -1.78 -12.48
CA THR A 118 -0.93 -2.58 -11.91
C THR A 118 -1.39 -4.02 -11.68
N LYS A 119 -2.59 -4.23 -11.15
CA LYS A 119 -3.19 -5.57 -10.97
C LYS A 119 -3.32 -6.32 -12.30
N GLU A 120 -3.82 -5.64 -13.34
CA GLU A 120 -3.97 -6.23 -14.68
C GLU A 120 -2.62 -6.59 -15.31
N TRP A 121 -1.60 -5.74 -15.12
CA TRP A 121 -0.24 -6.01 -15.60
C TRP A 121 0.39 -7.22 -14.89
N LEU A 122 0.27 -7.32 -13.57
CA LEU A 122 0.77 -8.45 -12.78
C LEU A 122 0.10 -9.77 -13.21
N ARG A 123 -1.22 -9.74 -13.43
CA ARG A 123 -1.98 -10.88 -13.98
C ARG A 123 -1.50 -11.28 -15.37
N LYS A 124 -1.31 -10.32 -16.28
CA LYS A 124 -0.82 -10.57 -17.65
C LYS A 124 0.59 -11.16 -17.66
N LYS A 125 1.43 -10.81 -16.69
CA LYS A 125 2.77 -11.36 -16.52
C LYS A 125 2.81 -12.69 -15.76
N HIS A 126 1.66 -13.21 -15.33
CA HIS A 126 1.52 -14.44 -14.55
C HIS A 126 2.32 -14.43 -13.23
N PHE A 127 2.46 -13.27 -12.60
CA PHE A 127 3.06 -13.19 -11.27
C PHE A 127 2.07 -13.70 -10.23
N LYS A 128 2.54 -14.59 -9.34
CA LYS A 128 1.79 -14.99 -8.16
C LYS A 128 1.98 -13.91 -7.10
N VAL A 129 0.92 -13.17 -6.79
CA VAL A 129 0.97 -12.06 -5.82
C VAL A 129 0.25 -12.50 -4.55
N LEU A 130 0.84 -12.28 -3.38
CA LEU A 130 0.20 -12.53 -2.09
C LEU A 130 -0.88 -11.48 -1.83
N GLU A 131 -2.09 -11.92 -1.50
CA GLU A 131 -3.14 -11.00 -1.07
C GLU A 131 -2.84 -10.50 0.35
N TRP A 132 -2.60 -9.19 0.49
CA TRP A 132 -2.38 -8.59 1.81
C TRP A 132 -3.71 -8.27 2.48
N GLY A 133 -4.03 -8.98 3.56
CA GLY A 133 -5.18 -8.69 4.41
C GLY A 133 -5.03 -7.31 5.05
N GLY A 134 -5.87 -6.35 4.69
CA GLY A 134 -5.79 -4.94 5.14
C GLY A 134 -5.97 -4.71 6.64
N ALA A 135 -6.02 -5.75 7.47
CA ALA A 135 -6.16 -5.69 8.92
C ALA A 135 -4.81 -5.75 9.67
N LEU A 136 -3.72 -6.17 9.01
CA LEU A 136 -2.39 -6.21 9.61
C LEU A 136 -1.56 -5.07 9.04
N CYS A 137 -1.07 -4.18 9.92
CA CYS A 137 -0.17 -3.13 9.52
C CYS A 137 1.15 -3.79 9.06
N PRO A 138 1.85 -3.27 8.03
CA PRO A 138 3.14 -3.82 7.59
C PRO A 138 4.17 -4.00 8.72
N TRP A 139 4.07 -3.15 9.75
CA TRP A 139 4.94 -3.16 10.92
C TRP A 139 4.54 -4.18 12.01
N ASP A 140 3.30 -4.68 12.00
CA ASP A 140 2.87 -5.72 12.96
C ASP A 140 3.59 -7.05 12.65
N VAL A 141 3.97 -7.28 11.38
CA VAL A 141 4.76 -8.46 10.97
C VAL A 141 6.22 -8.36 11.41
N PHE A 142 6.83 -7.18 11.38
CA PHE A 142 8.21 -6.98 11.88
C PHE A 142 8.29 -7.18 13.40
N LEU A 143 7.34 -6.63 14.16
CA LEU A 143 7.25 -6.84 15.61
C LEU A 143 6.97 -8.30 15.99
N TYR A 144 6.20 -9.04 15.19
CA TYR A 144 5.98 -10.47 15.42
C TYR A 144 7.21 -11.33 15.07
N ALA A 145 7.95 -10.99 14.01
CA ALA A 145 9.14 -11.72 13.60
C ALA A 145 10.27 -11.60 14.64
N GLU A 146 10.50 -10.41 15.22
CA GLU A 146 11.48 -10.20 16.30
C GLU A 146 11.14 -11.03 17.56
N GLN A 147 9.85 -11.14 17.92
CA GLN A 147 9.43 -11.97 19.05
C GLN A 147 9.68 -13.48 18.84
N THR A 148 9.65 -13.96 17.60
CA THR A 148 9.90 -15.38 17.29
C THR A 148 11.38 -15.74 17.19
N ILE A 149 12.27 -14.77 16.95
CA ILE A 149 13.72 -15.00 16.83
C ILE A 149 14.41 -14.93 18.22
N GLY A 150 13.77 -14.33 19.22
CA GLY A 150 14.29 -14.20 20.60
C GLY A 150 14.12 -15.42 21.52
N ALA A 151 13.83 -16.61 21.01
CA ALA A 151 13.65 -17.83 21.81
C ALA A 151 14.60 -18.95 21.35
N SER A 152 15.90 -18.68 21.34
CA SER A 152 16.96 -19.70 21.38
C SER A 152 18.30 -19.04 21.68
N GLN A 153 18.58 -18.80 22.96
CA GLN A 153 19.86 -19.09 23.63
C GLN A 153 19.56 -19.49 25.07
#